data_AF-A0A2G6MPW3-F1
#
_entry.id   AF-A0A2G6MPW3-F1
#
_cell.length_a   1.000
_cell.length_b   1.000
_cell.length_c   1.000
_cell.angle_alpha   90.00
_cell.angle_beta   90.00
_cell.angle_gamma   90.00
#
_symmetry.space_group_name_H-M   'P 1'
#
loop_
_entity.id
_entity.type
_entity.pdbx_description
1 polymer ?
#
loop_
_entity_poly.entity_id
_entity_poly.type
_entity_poly.pdbx_seq_one_letter_code
_entity_poly.pdbx_strand_id
1 'polypeptide(L)'
;MKYTFVFIFVLSLTAGGVFGYYNHYGWIGYTIAFSVSGFIGSSIIAVLFSYLYLFQKDTVEPESIPSEKTISYQHDIKKMEK
;
A
#
# COMPACT_ATOMS: atom_id res chain seq x y z
N MET A 1 3.26 -5.17 9.87
CA MET A 1 2.43 -4.65 8.76
C MET A 1 2.93 -5.10 7.37
N LYS A 2 4.21 -4.95 7.02
CA LYS A 2 4.70 -5.28 5.65
C LYS A 2 4.44 -6.73 5.23
N TYR A 3 4.63 -7.69 6.14
CA TYR A 3 4.38 -9.11 5.86
C TYR A 3 2.89 -9.47 5.75
N THR A 4 2.00 -8.72 6.40
CA THR A 4 0.56 -8.99 6.38
C THR A 4 -0.02 -8.77 4.99
N PHE A 5 0.37 -7.69 4.31
CA PHE A 5 -0.08 -7.42 2.93
C PHE A 5 0.46 -8.46 1.94
N VAL A 6 1.73 -8.84 2.08
CA VAL A 6 2.33 -9.90 1.25
C VAL A 6 1.60 -11.23 1.48
N PHE A 7 1.28 -11.57 2.72
CA PHE A 7 0.55 -12.78 3.06
C PHE A 7 -0.86 -12.82 2.42
N ILE A 8 -1.62 -11.71 2.51
CA ILE A 8 -2.94 -11.58 1.87
C ILE A 8 -2.83 -11.72 0.35
N PHE A 9 -1.81 -11.10 -0.25
CA PHE A 9 -1.57 -11.19 -1.69
C PHE A 9 -1.30 -12.64 -2.14
N VAL A 10 -0.39 -13.34 -1.44
CA VAL A 10 -0.03 -14.73 -1.76
C VAL A 10 -1.22 -15.67 -1.56
N LEU A 11 -2.01 -15.48 -0.50
CA LEU A 11 -3.27 -16.22 -0.31
C LEU A 11 -4.25 -16.01 -1.46
N SER A 12 -4.39 -14.76 -1.91
CA SER A 12 -5.28 -14.43 -3.03
C SER A 12 -4.84 -15.10 -4.33
N LEU A 13 -3.54 -15.07 -4.66
CA LEU A 13 -2.98 -15.80 -5.81
C LEU A 13 -3.18 -17.31 -5.69
N THR A 14 -3.01 -17.85 -4.48
CA THR A 14 -3.21 -19.28 -4.23
C THR A 14 -4.66 -19.67 -4.47
N ALA A 15 -5.62 -18.84 -4.05
CA ALA A 15 -7.04 -19.06 -4.32
C ALA A 15 -7.35 -19.07 -5.83
N GLY A 16 -6.76 -18.15 -6.61
CA GLY A 16 -6.92 -18.13 -8.07
C GLY A 16 -6.32 -19.37 -8.75
N GLY A 17 -5.14 -19.80 -8.31
CA GLY A 17 -4.49 -21.02 -8.79
C GLY A 17 -5.30 -22.28 -8.50
N VAL A 18 -5.79 -22.42 -7.26
CA VAL A 18 -6.64 -23.56 -6.86
C VAL A 18 -7.96 -23.56 -7.63
N PHE A 19 -8.57 -22.39 -7.83
CA PHE A 19 -9.80 -22.26 -8.62
C PHE A 19 -9.59 -22.66 -10.08
N GLY A 20 -8.47 -22.25 -10.69
CA GLY A 20 -8.11 -22.63 -12.04
C GLY A 20 -7.85 -24.14 -12.18
N TYR A 21 -7.19 -24.73 -11.19
CA TYR A 21 -6.95 -26.17 -11.13
C TYR A 21 -8.24 -26.98 -10.99
N TYR A 22 -9.13 -26.60 -10.07
CA TYR A 22 -10.37 -27.32 -9.81
C TYR A 22 -11.32 -27.34 -11.03
N ASN A 23 -11.43 -26.20 -11.72
CA ASN A 23 -12.27 -26.08 -12.91
C ASN A 23 -11.63 -26.65 -14.19
N HIS A 24 -10.46 -27.30 -14.09
CA HIS A 24 -9.73 -27.88 -15.22
C HIS A 24 -9.53 -26.87 -16.37
N TYR A 25 -9.28 -25.60 -16.03
CA TYR A 25 -9.07 -24.59 -17.04
C TYR A 25 -7.80 -24.88 -17.83
N GLY A 26 -7.86 -24.71 -19.15
CA GLY A 26 -6.66 -24.66 -19.98
C GLY A 26 -5.76 -23.49 -19.56
N TRP A 27 -4.54 -23.47 -20.10
CA TRP A 27 -3.51 -22.48 -19.73
C TRP A 27 -3.99 -21.02 -19.75
N ILE A 28 -4.84 -20.67 -20.73
CA ILE A 28 -5.42 -19.32 -20.84
C ILE A 28 -6.39 -19.03 -19.68
N GLY A 29 -7.31 -19.95 -19.39
CA GLY A 29 -8.26 -19.79 -18.28
C GLY A 29 -7.56 -19.76 -16.92
N TYR A 30 -6.49 -20.55 -16.75
CA TYR A 30 -5.64 -20.50 -15.57
C TYR A 30 -4.95 -19.14 -15.42
N THR A 31 -4.40 -18.58 -16.50
CA THR A 31 -3.75 -17.26 -16.48
C THR A 31 -4.74 -16.14 -16.16
N ILE A 32 -5.96 -16.22 -16.69
CA ILE A 32 -7.04 -15.28 -16.37
C ILE A 32 -7.43 -15.40 -14.90
N ALA A 33 -7.67 -16.61 -14.39
CA ALA A 33 -8.00 -16.84 -12.99
C ALA A 33 -6.91 -16.30 -12.05
N PHE A 34 -5.64 -16.54 -12.40
CA PHE A 34 -4.50 -16.04 -11.63
C PHE A 34 -4.44 -14.50 -11.65
N SER A 35 -4.62 -13.88 -12.82
CA SER A 35 -4.61 -12.42 -12.98
C SER A 35 -5.76 -11.75 -12.23
N VAL A 36 -6.97 -12.30 -12.32
CA VAL A 36 -8.16 -11.80 -11.61
C VAL A 36 -7.96 -11.94 -10.10
N SER A 37 -7.42 -13.07 -9.64
CA SER A 37 -7.15 -13.25 -8.21
C SER A 37 -6.11 -12.25 -7.70
N GLY A 38 -5.01 -12.02 -8.43
CA GLY A 38 -4.01 -11.03 -8.07
C GLY A 38 -4.57 -9.60 -8.03
N PHE A 39 -5.48 -9.27 -8.96
CA PHE A 39 -6.19 -8.00 -8.94
C PHE A 39 -7.05 -7.84 -7.68
N ILE A 40 -7.86 -8.85 -7.35
CA ILE A 40 -8.71 -8.85 -6.15
C ILE A 40 -7.86 -8.69 -4.88
N GLY A 41 -6.79 -9.48 -4.74
CA GLY A 41 -5.87 -9.38 -3.62
C GLY A 41 -5.24 -7.99 -3.49
N SER A 42 -4.85 -7.39 -4.62
CA SER A 42 -4.29 -6.03 -4.65
C SER A 42 -5.33 -4.97 -4.27
N SER A 43 -6.58 -5.11 -4.72
CA SER A 43 -7.68 -4.20 -4.35
C SER A 43 -7.95 -4.24 -2.84
N ILE A 44 -7.94 -5.42 -2.22
CA ILE A 44 -8.11 -5.56 -0.76
C ILE A 44 -6.98 -4.86 -0.02
N ILE A 45 -5.73 -5.01 -0.49
CA ILE A 45 -4.58 -4.32 0.08
C ILE A 45 -4.71 -2.80 -0.06
N ALA A 46 -5.16 -2.31 -1.21
CA ALA A 46 -5.36 -0.88 -1.44
C ALA A 46 -6.44 -0.30 -0.51
N VAL A 47 -7.54 -1.02 -0.30
CA VAL A 47 -8.61 -0.62 0.63
C VAL A 47 -8.10 -0.61 2.07
N LEU A 48 -7.38 -1.66 2.50
CA LEU A 48 -6.79 -1.73 3.83
C LEU A 48 -5.76 -0.62 4.06
N PHE A 49 -4.94 -0.32 3.05
CA PHE A 49 -3.96 0.75 3.12
C PHE A 49 -4.65 2.12 3.20
N SER A 50 -5.67 2.36 2.36
CA SER A 50 -6.47 3.58 2.42
C SER A 50 -7.16 3.75 3.77
N TYR A 51 -7.75 2.68 4.30
CA TYR A 51 -8.39 2.64 5.61
C TYR A 51 -7.40 2.95 6.74
N LEU A 52 -6.26 2.26 6.77
CA LEU A 52 -5.20 2.51 7.76
C LEU A 52 -4.64 3.92 7.64
N TYR A 53 -4.44 4.42 6.43
CA TYR A 53 -3.97 5.79 6.19
C TYR A 53 -4.96 6.83 6.71
N LEU A 54 -6.26 6.63 6.48
CA LEU A 54 -7.31 7.52 6.95
C LEU A 54 -7.42 7.51 8.48
N PHE A 55 -7.41 6.33 9.11
CA PHE A 55 -7.47 6.20 10.58
C PHE A 55 -6.17 6.60 11.29
N GLN A 56 -5.00 6.41 10.67
CA GLN A 56 -3.73 6.93 11.21
C GLN A 56 -3.67 8.45 11.14
N LYS A 57 -4.28 9.07 10.13
CA LYS A 57 -4.37 10.54 10.02
C LYS A 57 -5.23 11.16 11.13
N ASP A 58 -6.23 10.44 11.63
CA ASP A 58 -7.10 10.92 12.71
C ASP A 58 -6.59 10.55 14.12
N THR A 59 -5.83 9.45 14.26
CA THR A 59 -5.29 8.98 15.56
C THR A 59 -3.95 9.63 15.90
N VAL A 60 -3.18 9.99 14.87
CA VAL A 60 -1.97 10.78 15.03
C VAL A 60 -2.37 12.19 14.65
N GLU A 61 -2.77 12.98 15.65
CA GLU A 61 -2.64 14.43 15.57
C GLU A 61 -1.31 14.68 14.84
N PRO A 62 -1.31 15.36 13.69
CA PRO A 62 -0.07 15.60 13.00
C PRO A 62 0.78 16.39 13.99
N GLU A 63 1.77 15.74 14.60
CA GLU A 63 2.97 16.43 15.01
C GLU A 63 3.39 17.13 13.73
N SER A 64 3.00 18.40 13.70
CA SER A 64 3.42 19.39 12.75
C SER A 64 4.84 19.03 12.41
N ILE A 65 5.08 18.75 11.12
CA ILE A 65 6.41 18.89 10.52
C ILE A 65 7.07 20.01 11.31
N PRO A 66 8.16 19.77 12.07
CA PRO A 66 8.72 20.83 12.87
C PRO A 66 9.12 21.90 11.88
N SER A 67 8.30 22.94 11.83
CA SER A 67 8.50 24.19 11.10
C SER A 67 9.63 24.97 11.76
N GLU A 68 10.65 24.26 12.24
CA GLU A 68 11.82 24.74 12.93
C GLU A 68 13.02 24.63 11.99
N LYS A 69 13.04 23.66 11.07
CA LYS A 69 14.07 23.62 10.02
C LYS A 69 13.90 24.76 9.02
N THR A 70 12.67 25.09 8.60
CA THR A 70 12.45 26.15 7.60
C THR A 70 12.76 27.56 8.11
N ILE A 71 12.62 27.81 9.42
CA ILE A 71 12.92 29.12 10.03
C ILE A 71 14.44 29.32 10.20
N SER A 72 15.19 28.26 10.58
CA SER A 72 16.65 28.35 10.72
C SER A 72 17.32 28.73 9.41
N TYR A 73 16.93 28.10 8.28
CA TYR A 73 17.50 28.43 6.97
C TYR A 73 17.23 29.88 6.55
N GLN A 74 16.05 30.44 6.86
CA GLN A 74 15.74 31.84 6.56
C GLN A 74 16.57 32.82 7.42
N HIS A 75 16.82 32.49 8.69
CA HIS A 75 17.65 33.33 9.57
C HIS A 75 19.13 33.31 9.16
N ASP A 76 19.65 32.18 8.69
CA ASP A 76 21.04 32.08 8.23
C ASP A 76 21.28 32.80 6.90
N ILE A 77 20.33 32.75 5.96
CA ILE A 77 20.44 33.52 4.69
C ILE A 77 20.45 35.03 4.95
N LYS A 78 19.62 35.51 5.90
CA LYS A 78 19.56 36.94 6.25
C LYS A 78 20.82 37.47 6.95
N LYS A 79 21.63 36.59 7.57
CA LYS A 79 22.91 36.97 8.20
C LYS A 79 24.07 37.06 7.22
N MET A 80 23.97 36.46 6.04
CA MET A 80 25.02 36.53 5.01
C MET A 80 24.89 37.74 4.06
N GLU A 81 23.79 38.51 4.17
CA GLU A 81 23.55 39.71 3.36
C GLU A 81 24.02 41.02 4.03
N LYS A 82 24.76 40.94 5.14
CA LYS A 82 25.28 42.10 5.88
C LYS A 82 26.79 42.05 5.99
#